data_AF-A0A7R9DLC5-F1
#
_entry.id   AF-A0A7R9DLC5-F1
#
_cell.length_a   1.000
_cell.length_b   1.000
_cell.length_c   1.000
_cell.angle_alpha   90.00
_cell.angle_beta   90.00
_cell.angle_gamma   90.00
#
_symmetry.space_group_name_H-M   'P 1'
#
loop_
_entity.id
_entity.type
_entity.pdbx_description
1 polymer ?
#
loop_
_entity_poly.entity_id
_entity_poly.type
_entity_poly.pdbx_seq_one_letter_code
_entity_poly.pdbx_strand_id
1 'polypeptide(L)'
;PANVALRIYRKLRKTESVEDDLVMSQDVKKENPLQFKFRAKFYPEDVAEEIIQDITLRLFYLQVKNAILSDEIYCPPETSVLLASYAVQARHGDYNKGTHTAGFLANDRLLPQRLLTIPI
;
A
#
# COMPACT_ATOMS: atom_id res chain seq x y z
N PRO A 1 -25.26 12.15 -12.86
CA PRO A 1 -24.87 11.55 -11.55
C PRO A 1 -25.17 10.04 -11.43
N ALA A 2 -26.42 9.61 -11.58
CA ALA A 2 -26.81 8.19 -11.41
C ALA A 2 -26.20 7.22 -12.45
N ASN A 3 -25.96 7.68 -13.68
CA ASN A 3 -25.42 6.85 -14.76
C ASN A 3 -23.93 6.50 -14.59
N VAL A 4 -23.17 7.34 -13.89
CA VAL A 4 -21.75 7.10 -13.59
C VAL A 4 -21.61 6.06 -12.49
N ALA A 5 -22.39 6.21 -11.41
CA ALA A 5 -22.45 5.23 -10.33
C ALA A 5 -22.87 3.84 -10.85
N LEU A 6 -23.91 3.77 -11.70
CA LEU A 6 -24.33 2.52 -12.33
C LEU A 6 -23.25 1.90 -13.22
N ARG A 7 -22.43 2.71 -13.91
CA ARG A 7 -21.34 2.21 -14.77
C ARG A 7 -20.16 1.67 -13.94
N ILE A 8 -19.86 2.30 -12.81
CA ILE A 8 -18.87 1.83 -11.83
C ILE A 8 -19.36 0.55 -11.16
N TYR A 9 -20.61 0.51 -10.68
CA TYR A 9 -21.22 -0.70 -10.11
C TYR A 9 -21.28 -1.86 -11.13
N ARG A 10 -21.54 -1.59 -12.42
CA ARG A 10 -21.53 -2.63 -13.47
C ARG A 10 -20.13 -3.11 -13.81
N LYS A 11 -19.12 -2.25 -13.69
CA LYS A 11 -17.70 -2.59 -13.88
C LYS A 11 -17.19 -3.44 -12.71
N LEU A 12 -17.52 -3.06 -11.47
CA LEU A 12 -17.21 -3.79 -10.24
C LEU A 12 -17.88 -5.18 -10.20
N ARG A 13 -19.17 -5.27 -10.58
CA ARG A 13 -19.87 -6.57 -10.68
C ARG A 13 -19.34 -7.45 -11.82
N LYS A 14 -18.82 -6.86 -12.92
CA LYS A 14 -18.15 -7.63 -13.98
C LYS A 14 -16.78 -8.15 -13.55
N THR A 15 -16.04 -7.43 -12.71
CA THR A 15 -14.79 -7.93 -12.12
C THR A 15 -14.99 -9.02 -11.08
N GLU A 16 -16.20 -9.16 -10.51
CA GLU A 16 -16.54 -10.27 -9.60
C GLU A 16 -16.89 -11.57 -10.35
N SER A 17 -17.22 -11.50 -11.65
CA SER A 17 -17.49 -12.67 -12.50
C SER A 17 -16.32 -13.05 -13.42
N VAL A 18 -15.20 -12.34 -13.32
CA VAL A 18 -13.94 -12.77 -13.94
C VAL A 18 -13.33 -13.78 -12.96
N GLU A 19 -13.64 -15.06 -13.20
CA GLU A 19 -12.75 -16.21 -13.00
C GLU A 19 -12.92 -17.15 -11.79
N ASP A 20 -14.11 -17.60 -11.39
CA ASP A 20 -14.17 -18.80 -10.52
C ASP A 20 -13.58 -20.06 -11.22
N ASP A 21 -13.82 -20.23 -12.52
CA ASP A 21 -13.32 -21.37 -13.30
C ASP A 21 -11.84 -21.21 -13.75
N LEU A 22 -11.37 -19.97 -13.86
CA LEU A 22 -10.01 -19.63 -14.34
C LEU A 22 -9.01 -19.49 -13.19
N VAL A 23 -9.46 -19.25 -11.96
CA VAL A 23 -8.61 -19.31 -10.75
C VAL A 23 -8.27 -20.75 -10.36
N MET A 24 -9.19 -21.70 -10.55
CA MET A 24 -9.00 -23.11 -10.19
C MET A 24 -8.19 -23.91 -11.24
N SER A 25 -7.96 -23.34 -12.42
CA SER A 25 -7.19 -23.94 -13.52
C SER A 25 -5.78 -23.37 -13.69
N GLN A 26 -5.35 -22.47 -12.79
CA GLN A 26 -3.98 -21.96 -12.73
C GLN A 26 -3.05 -23.00 -12.08
N ASP A 27 -1.76 -22.99 -12.46
CA ASP A 27 -0.68 -23.76 -11.82
C ASP A 27 -0.40 -23.23 -10.39
N VAL A 28 -1.40 -23.31 -9.52
CA VAL A 28 -1.29 -22.90 -8.12
C VAL A 28 -0.67 -24.05 -7.36
N LYS A 29 0.36 -23.75 -6.55
CA LYS A 29 0.94 -24.72 -5.62
C LYS A 29 -0.18 -25.29 -4.75
N LYS A 30 -0.31 -26.63 -4.76
CA LYS A 30 -1.29 -27.37 -3.96
C LYS A 30 -0.90 -27.36 -2.47
N GLU A 31 -0.99 -26.20 -1.84
CA GLU A 31 -0.82 -26.00 -0.40
C GLU A 31 -2.20 -25.79 0.25
N ASN A 32 -2.39 -26.27 1.49
CA ASN A 32 -3.67 -26.15 2.20
C ASN A 32 -3.46 -25.43 3.56
N PRO A 33 -3.98 -24.22 3.76
CA PRO A 33 -4.80 -23.44 2.82
C PRO A 33 -4.00 -22.85 1.66
N LEU A 34 -4.64 -22.64 0.51
CA LEU A 34 -4.07 -21.88 -0.59
C LEU A 34 -3.76 -20.45 -0.13
N GLN A 35 -2.58 -19.94 -0.48
CA GLN A 35 -2.16 -18.60 -0.11
C GLN A 35 -2.34 -17.63 -1.27
N PHE A 36 -3.17 -16.61 -1.08
CA PHE A 36 -3.37 -15.53 -2.04
C PHE A 36 -2.88 -14.19 -1.46
N LYS A 37 -2.34 -13.35 -2.33
CA LYS A 37 -1.96 -11.97 -1.99
C LYS A 37 -2.75 -11.01 -2.86
N PHE A 38 -3.68 -10.28 -2.25
CA PHE A 38 -4.36 -9.18 -2.92
C PHE A 38 -3.37 -8.02 -3.11
N ARG A 39 -3.09 -7.66 -4.37
CA ARG A 39 -2.15 -6.60 -4.74
C ARG A 39 -2.68 -5.81 -5.92
N ALA A 40 -2.33 -4.53 -5.98
CA ALA A 40 -2.51 -3.72 -7.16
C ALA A 40 -1.56 -4.22 -8.26
N LYS A 41 -2.11 -4.53 -9.44
CA LYS A 41 -1.35 -4.92 -10.64
C LYS A 41 -1.07 -3.73 -11.56
N PHE A 42 -1.95 -2.73 -11.53
CA PHE A 42 -1.86 -1.52 -12.33
C PHE A 42 -1.88 -0.31 -11.39
N TYR A 43 -1.13 0.73 -11.76
CA TYR A 43 -1.02 1.98 -11.02
C TYR A 43 -1.62 3.11 -11.86
N PRO A 44 -2.32 4.07 -11.25
CA PRO A 44 -2.83 5.24 -11.96
C PRO A 44 -1.67 6.12 -12.46
N GLU A 45 -1.94 6.97 -13.45
CA GLU A 45 -0.99 7.99 -13.89
C GLU A 45 -0.95 9.13 -12.88
N ASP A 46 -2.11 9.53 -12.34
CA ASP A 46 -2.24 10.51 -11.26
C ASP A 46 -3.05 9.94 -10.08
N VAL A 47 -2.37 9.73 -8.96
CA VAL A 47 -2.97 9.19 -7.73
C VAL A 47 -4.02 10.14 -7.14
N ALA A 48 -3.82 11.45 -7.24
CA ALA A 48 -4.69 12.45 -6.60
C ALA A 48 -6.02 12.59 -7.34
N GLU A 49 -6.01 12.46 -8.67
CA GLU A 49 -7.21 12.60 -9.50
C GLU A 49 -7.94 11.27 -9.72
N GLU A 50 -7.22 10.14 -9.80
CA GLU A 50 -7.82 8.86 -10.19
C GLU A 50 -8.27 7.99 -9.02
N ILE A 51 -7.69 8.14 -7.81
CA ILE A 51 -8.11 7.36 -6.65
C ILE A 51 -9.27 8.05 -5.93
N ILE A 52 -10.45 7.45 -6.04
CA ILE A 52 -11.69 8.01 -5.48
C ILE A 52 -11.97 7.54 -4.04
N GLN A 53 -11.56 6.31 -3.71
CA GLN A 53 -11.91 5.67 -2.44
C GLN A 53 -10.72 5.61 -1.49
N ASP A 54 -10.92 6.03 -0.24
CA ASP A 54 -9.90 6.00 0.82
C ASP A 54 -9.30 4.61 1.04
N ILE A 55 -10.12 3.56 0.93
CA ILE A 55 -9.64 2.18 1.08
C ILE A 55 -8.65 1.80 -0.03
N THR A 56 -8.92 2.22 -1.27
CA THR A 56 -8.03 1.99 -2.42
C THR A 56 -6.73 2.76 -2.23
N LEU A 57 -6.81 4.03 -1.82
CA LEU A 57 -5.63 4.85 -1.50
C LEU A 57 -4.78 4.18 -0.42
N ARG A 58 -5.42 3.66 0.63
CA ARG A 58 -4.73 2.96 1.72
C ARG A 58 -4.01 1.71 1.24
N LEU A 59 -4.63 0.91 0.37
CA LEU A 59 -4.02 -0.29 -0.19
C LEU A 59 -2.81 0.02 -1.07
N PHE A 60 -2.90 1.03 -1.93
CA PHE A 60 -1.77 1.52 -2.73
C PHE A 60 -0.63 2.04 -1.84
N TYR A 61 -0.94 2.89 -0.86
CA TYR A 61 0.04 3.38 0.10
C TYR A 61 0.79 2.24 0.79
N LEU A 62 0.07 1.22 1.30
CA LEU A 62 0.69 0.09 1.98
C LEU A 62 1.59 -0.72 1.03
N GLN A 63 1.15 -0.95 -0.20
CA GLN A 63 1.93 -1.69 -1.20
C GLN A 63 3.21 -0.95 -1.58
N VAL A 64 3.13 0.35 -1.90
CA VAL A 64 4.29 1.17 -2.27
C VAL A 64 5.24 1.35 -1.09
N LYS A 65 4.72 1.64 0.11
CA LYS A 65 5.55 1.73 1.32
C LYS A 65 6.34 0.45 1.56
N ASN A 66 5.69 -0.71 1.46
CA ASN A 66 6.37 -1.98 1.65
C ASN A 66 7.44 -2.23 0.60
N ALA A 67 7.18 -1.89 -0.67
CA ALA A 67 8.16 -2.03 -1.76
C ALA A 67 9.38 -1.11 -1.57
N ILE A 68 9.19 0.11 -1.05
CA ILE A 68 10.32 0.99 -0.69
C ILE A 68 11.11 0.39 0.47
N LEU A 69 10.42 -0.05 1.53
CA LEU A 69 11.08 -0.60 2.72
C LEU A 69 11.82 -1.92 2.47
N SER A 70 11.40 -2.71 1.48
CA SER A 70 12.08 -3.94 1.03
C SER A 70 13.15 -3.70 -0.04
N ASP A 71 13.44 -2.44 -0.40
CA ASP A 71 14.33 -2.04 -1.50
C ASP A 71 13.90 -2.63 -2.89
N GLU A 72 12.63 -3.05 -3.06
CA GLU A 72 12.06 -3.36 -4.38
C GLU A 72 11.94 -2.10 -5.25
N ILE A 73 11.67 -0.95 -4.62
CA ILE A 73 11.69 0.38 -5.24
C ILE A 73 12.81 1.19 -4.61
N TYR A 74 13.76 1.62 -5.44
CA TYR A 74 14.81 2.53 -4.98
C TYR A 74 14.20 3.88 -4.59
N CYS A 75 14.53 4.33 -3.38
CA CYS A 75 14.18 5.66 -2.89
C CYS A 75 15.44 6.36 -2.35
N PRO A 76 15.71 7.61 -2.78
CA PRO A 76 16.79 8.42 -2.23
C PRO A 76 16.63 8.63 -0.71
N PRO A 77 17.74 8.87 0.03
CA PRO A 77 17.69 9.06 1.49
C PRO A 77 16.74 10.18 1.92
N GLU A 78 16.83 11.35 1.28
CA GLU A 78 16.06 12.55 1.62
C GLU A 78 14.56 12.30 1.42
N THR A 79 14.20 11.68 0.30
CA THR A 79 12.82 11.29 -0.01
C THR A 79 12.32 10.22 0.96
N SER A 80 13.15 9.25 1.34
CA SER A 80 12.77 8.18 2.27
C SER A 80 12.43 8.74 3.65
N VAL A 81 13.24 9.69 4.15
CA VAL A 81 12.99 10.37 5.43
C VAL A 81 11.70 11.20 5.37
N LEU A 82 11.49 11.92 4.26
CA LEU A 82 10.24 12.67 4.06
C LEU A 82 9.02 11.72 4.05
N LEU A 83 9.07 10.63 3.29
CA LEU A 83 8.00 9.63 3.26
C LEU A 83 7.77 8.98 4.63
N ALA A 84 8.83 8.73 5.41
CA ALA A 84 8.71 8.23 6.78
C ALA A 84 7.93 9.19 7.67
N SER A 85 8.17 10.51 7.57
CA SER A 85 7.42 11.52 8.33
C SER A 85 5.92 11.49 7.99
N TYR A 86 5.56 11.42 6.71
CA TYR A 86 4.16 11.28 6.29
C TYR A 86 3.55 9.94 6.73
N ALA A 87 4.32 8.86 6.71
CA ALA A 87 3.86 7.55 7.18
C ALA A 87 3.54 7.54 8.69
N VAL A 88 4.35 8.25 9.49
CA VAL A 88 4.13 8.46 10.93
C VAL A 88 2.87 9.28 11.13
N GLN A 89 2.72 10.41 10.43
CA GLN A 89 1.52 11.26 10.48
C GLN A 89 0.26 10.46 10.11
N ALA A 90 0.31 9.66 9.05
CA ALA A 90 -0.82 8.84 8.59
C ALA A 90 -1.16 7.68 9.54
N ARG A 91 -0.28 7.33 10.49
CA ARG A 91 -0.50 6.25 11.47
C ARG A 91 -0.88 6.77 12.84
N HIS A 92 -0.21 7.81 13.31
CA HIS A 92 -0.29 8.30 14.68
C HIS A 92 -1.03 9.65 14.78
N GLY A 93 -1.33 10.29 13.65
CA GLY A 93 -1.91 11.63 13.62
C GLY A 93 -0.91 12.72 14.01
N ASP A 94 -1.42 13.85 14.48
CA ASP A 94 -0.61 15.01 14.83
C ASP A 94 0.33 14.73 16.01
N TYR A 95 1.55 15.25 15.90
CA TYR A 95 2.54 15.07 16.96
C TYR A 95 2.15 15.84 18.23
N ASN A 96 2.00 15.13 19.35
CA ASN A 96 1.81 15.70 20.68
C ASN A 96 2.94 15.27 21.63
N LYS A 97 3.65 16.24 22.21
CA LYS A 97 4.79 16.00 23.12
C LYS A 97 4.41 15.22 24.39
N GLY A 98 3.16 15.32 24.85
CA GLY A 98 2.69 14.63 26.05
C GLY A 98 2.43 13.14 25.83
N THR A 99 2.08 12.74 24.60
CA THR A 99 1.78 11.35 24.24
C THR A 99 2.94 10.67 23.50
N HIS A 100 3.69 11.40 22.67
CA HIS A 100 4.79 10.90 21.86
C HIS A 100 6.14 11.16 22.54
N THR A 101 6.44 10.33 23.54
CA THR A 101 7.69 10.36 24.31
C THR A 101 8.84 9.67 23.56
N ALA A 102 10.07 9.80 24.08
CA ALA A 102 11.24 9.18 23.48
C ALA A 102 11.04 7.67 23.28
N GLY A 103 11.34 7.15 22.08
CA GLY A 103 11.14 5.75 21.73
C GLY A 103 9.76 5.39 21.18
N PHE A 104 8.83 6.34 21.03
CA PHE A 104 7.49 6.05 20.50
C PHE A 104 7.49 5.42 19.09
N LEU A 105 8.55 5.65 18.30
CA LEU A 105 8.75 5.09 16.95
C LEU A 105 9.57 3.79 16.94
N ALA A 106 9.99 3.24 18.08
CA ALA A 106 10.92 2.11 18.13
C ALA A 106 10.39 0.84 17.43
N ASN A 107 9.06 0.67 17.35
CA ASN A 107 8.42 -0.46 16.69
C ASN A 107 8.09 -0.19 15.21
N ASP A 108 8.35 1.01 14.71
CA ASP A 108 8.01 1.39 13.34
C ASP A 108 9.17 1.11 12.38
N ARG A 109 8.89 0.33 11.33
CA ARG A 109 9.79 0.19 10.19
C ARG A 109 9.62 1.40 9.28
N LEU A 110 10.48 2.39 9.47
CA LEU A 110 10.38 3.70 8.81
C LEU A 110 11.30 3.84 7.59
N LEU A 111 12.46 3.20 7.60
CA LEU A 111 13.47 3.36 6.55
C LEU A 111 13.91 2.00 5.98
N PRO A 112 14.33 1.95 4.70
CA PRO A 112 14.99 0.80 4.12
C PRO A 112 16.28 0.45 4.88
N GLN A 113 16.62 -0.83 4.95
CA GLN A 113 17.78 -1.32 5.71
C GLN A 113 19.08 -0.66 5.22
N ARG A 114 19.20 -0.44 3.91
CA ARG A 114 20.33 0.26 3.28
C ARG A 114 20.64 1.64 3.89
N LEU A 115 19.62 2.38 4.34
CA LEU A 115 19.81 3.70 4.94
C LEU A 115 20.20 3.63 6.42
N LEU A 116 19.89 2.53 7.10
CA LEU A 116 20.22 2.32 8.52
C LEU A 116 21.67 1.85 8.71
N THR A 117 22.30 1.36 7.65
CA THR A 117 23.66 0.81 7.68
C THR A 117 24.75 1.81 7.28
N ILE A 118 24.40 3.05 6.94
CA ILE A 118 25.39 4.07 6.59
C ILE A 118 26.00 4.61 7.89
N PRO A 119 27.31 4.43 8.15
CA PRO A 119 27.95 5.07 9.28
C PRO A 119 27.94 6.59 9.08
N ILE A 120 27.42 7.31 10.08
CA ILE A 120 27.46 8.77 10.17
C ILE A 120 28.88 9.20 10.54
#